data_AF-A0A955FB58-F1
#
_entry.id   AF-A0A955FB58-F1
#
_cell.length_a   1.000
_cell.length_b   1.000
_cell.length_c   1.000
_cell.angle_alpha   90.00
_cell.angle_beta   90.00
_cell.angle_gamma   90.00
#
_symmetry.space_group_name_H-M   'P 1'
#
loop_
_entity.id
_entity.type
_entity.pdbx_description
1 polymer ?
#
loop_
_entity_poly.entity_id
_entity_poly.type
_entity_poly.pdbx_seq_one_letter_code
_entity_poly.pdbx_strand_id
1 'polypeptide(L)'
;MANPAFSTRYKLGDGRYAVDVTENKTLAAQDSGIVQNVIVASVVVTLPATATVGTFTVRDGGVRETNGPDGAVISAAIPTVDPASGDTVAGFDVEGTEADGKYLQNTGGNFGDEITIMNGATNGGVVVSSKGDWLREA
;
A
#
# COMPACT_ATOMS: atom_id res chain seq x y z
N MET A 1 7.94 13.42 18.21
CA MET A 1 8.88 13.28 17.08
C MET A 1 8.10 13.56 15.80
N ALA A 2 8.65 14.33 14.85
CA ALA A 2 7.97 14.58 13.57
C ALA A 2 7.87 13.25 12.79
N ASN A 3 6.67 12.90 12.32
CA ASN A 3 6.49 11.75 11.45
C ASN A 3 7.20 12.04 10.11
N PRO A 4 8.20 11.24 9.70
CA PRO A 4 8.94 11.47 8.46
C PRO A 4 8.04 11.57 7.21
N ALA A 5 6.84 10.99 7.25
CA ALA A 5 5.84 11.07 6.17
C ALA A 5 5.48 12.49 5.70
N PHE A 6 5.61 13.51 6.57
CA PHE A 6 5.28 14.90 6.18
C PHE A 6 6.47 15.68 5.61
N SER A 7 7.70 15.32 5.93
CA SER A 7 8.92 16.02 5.47
C SER A 7 9.49 15.45 4.18
N THR A 8 9.20 14.18 3.85
CA THR A 8 9.72 13.50 2.65
C THR A 8 8.70 13.34 1.54
N ARG A 9 7.47 13.84 1.73
CA ARG A 9 6.42 13.76 0.71
C ARG A 9 6.76 14.57 -0.54
N TYR A 10 6.40 14.02 -1.69
CA TYR A 10 6.51 14.68 -2.98
C TYR A 10 5.20 14.54 -3.75
N LYS A 11 5.05 15.27 -4.87
CA LYS A 11 3.89 15.14 -5.75
C LYS A 11 4.19 14.15 -6.88
N LEU A 12 3.29 13.20 -7.07
CA LEU A 12 3.27 12.34 -8.25
C LEU A 12 2.85 13.14 -9.49
N GLY A 13 3.08 12.59 -10.68
CA GLY A 13 2.65 13.20 -11.95
C GLY A 13 1.13 13.37 -12.08
N ASP A 14 0.35 12.63 -11.28
CA ASP A 14 -1.11 12.74 -11.18
C ASP A 14 -1.58 13.77 -10.12
N GLY A 15 -0.65 14.45 -9.44
CA GLY A 15 -0.92 15.49 -8.45
C GLY A 15 -1.15 14.99 -7.02
N ARG A 16 -1.22 13.67 -6.78
CA ARG A 16 -1.33 13.11 -5.43
C ARG A 16 -0.02 13.24 -4.66
N TYR A 17 -0.11 13.37 -3.33
CA TYR A 17 1.07 13.30 -2.48
C TYR A 17 1.48 11.85 -2.27
N ALA A 18 2.78 11.59 -2.38
CA ALA A 18 3.36 10.28 -2.13
C ALA A 18 4.55 10.38 -1.19
N VAL A 19 4.83 9.27 -0.51
CA VAL A 19 6.05 9.04 0.25
C VAL A 19 6.67 7.73 -0.22
N ASP A 20 7.99 7.73 -0.40
CA ASP A 20 8.73 6.51 -0.73
C ASP A 20 8.77 5.57 0.47
N VAL A 21 8.49 4.29 0.23
CA VAL A 21 8.58 3.22 1.21
C VAL A 21 9.71 2.28 0.81
N THR A 22 10.70 2.17 1.69
CA THR A 22 11.94 1.40 1.46
C THR A 22 12.06 0.16 2.35
N GLU A 23 11.17 0.01 3.33
CA GLU A 23 11.17 -1.07 4.31
C GLU A 23 9.74 -1.36 4.77
N ASN A 24 9.56 -2.48 5.46
CA ASN A 24 8.26 -2.86 6.01
C ASN A 24 7.75 -1.79 6.97
N LYS A 25 6.48 -1.43 6.84
CA LYS A 25 5.88 -0.32 7.59
C LYS A 25 4.45 -0.65 7.96
N THR A 26 4.07 -0.30 9.18
CA THR A 26 2.66 -0.18 9.58
C THR A 26 2.21 1.26 9.38
N LEU A 27 1.10 1.44 8.66
CA LEU A 27 0.51 2.75 8.42
C LEU A 27 -0.18 3.28 9.67
N ALA A 28 -0.34 4.60 9.72
CA ALA A 28 -1.07 5.28 10.78
C ALA A 28 -2.10 6.25 10.18
N ALA A 29 -2.99 6.81 11.00
CA ALA A 29 -4.02 7.77 10.58
C ALA A 29 -3.47 8.90 9.70
N GLN A 30 -2.24 9.32 9.96
CA GLN A 30 -1.57 10.41 9.25
C GLN A 30 -1.15 10.06 7.82
N ASP A 31 -1.03 8.77 7.50
CA ASP A 31 -0.72 8.29 6.15
C ASP A 31 -1.97 8.27 5.25
N SER A 32 -3.15 8.52 5.81
CA SER A 32 -4.40 8.58 5.06
C SER A 32 -4.35 9.69 4.00
N GLY A 33 -4.66 9.33 2.76
CA GLY A 33 -4.61 10.22 1.60
C GLY A 33 -3.21 10.46 1.04
N ILE A 34 -2.18 9.80 1.58
CA ILE A 34 -0.80 9.82 1.05
C ILE A 34 -0.52 8.45 0.40
N VAL A 35 -0.08 8.48 -0.85
CA VAL A 35 0.33 7.28 -1.58
C VAL A 35 1.62 6.73 -0.99
N GLN A 36 1.58 5.49 -0.54
CA GLN A 36 2.75 4.73 -0.10
C GLN A 36 3.42 4.14 -1.36
N ASN A 37 4.40 4.85 -1.89
CA ASN A 37 5.10 4.49 -3.13
C ASN A 37 6.25 3.54 -2.80
N VAL A 38 6.05 2.24 -3.00
CA VAL A 38 7.04 1.22 -2.64
C VAL A 38 8.14 1.16 -3.68
N ILE A 39 9.38 1.40 -3.26
CA ILE A 39 10.53 1.55 -4.17
C ILE A 39 11.65 0.52 -3.95
N VAL A 40 11.35 -0.51 -3.17
CA VAL A 40 12.24 -1.65 -2.86
C VAL A 40 11.41 -2.93 -2.96
N ALA A 41 12.05 -4.02 -3.38
CA ALA A 41 11.37 -5.29 -3.60
C ALA A 41 10.79 -5.88 -2.30
N SER A 42 9.66 -6.57 -2.42
CA SER A 42 9.09 -7.44 -1.38
C SER A 42 8.79 -6.74 -0.05
N VAL A 43 8.48 -5.45 -0.10
CA VAL A 43 8.07 -4.69 1.09
C VAL A 43 6.63 -5.02 1.46
N VAL A 44 6.41 -5.25 2.76
CA VAL A 44 5.09 -5.42 3.36
C VAL A 44 4.64 -4.10 3.98
N VAL A 45 3.50 -3.60 3.53
CA VAL A 45 2.81 -2.45 4.09
C VAL A 45 1.61 -2.94 4.89
N THR A 46 1.69 -2.84 6.20
CA THR A 46 0.60 -3.24 7.10
C THR A 46 -0.38 -2.08 7.27
N LEU A 47 -1.67 -2.33 7.04
CA LEU A 47 -2.75 -1.39 7.33
C LEU A 47 -2.80 -1.07 8.83
N PRO A 48 -3.32 0.10 9.22
CA PRO A 48 -3.52 0.37 10.63
C PRO A 48 -4.67 -0.49 11.18
N ALA A 49 -4.69 -0.68 12.50
CA ALA A 49 -5.80 -1.36 13.16
C ALA A 49 -7.15 -0.66 12.92
N THR A 50 -8.23 -1.43 12.91
CA THR A 50 -9.66 -1.07 12.75
C THR A 50 -10.14 0.24 13.37
N ALA A 51 -9.55 0.71 14.47
CA ALA A 51 -9.91 2.00 15.07
C ALA A 51 -9.41 3.22 14.26
N THR A 52 -8.55 3.00 13.25
CA THR A 52 -7.93 4.05 12.44
C THR A 52 -8.69 4.22 11.13
N VAL A 53 -9.59 5.19 11.10
CA VAL A 53 -10.35 5.53 9.89
C VAL A 53 -9.48 6.32 8.93
N GLY A 54 -9.43 5.88 7.68
CA GLY A 54 -8.64 6.53 6.64
C GLY A 54 -8.67 5.80 5.31
N THR A 55 -8.11 6.45 4.29
CA THR A 55 -7.93 5.90 2.95
C THR A 55 -6.45 5.71 2.68
N PHE A 56 -6.03 4.46 2.51
CA PHE A 56 -4.64 4.07 2.36
C PHE A 56 -4.41 3.55 0.95
N THR A 57 -3.48 4.16 0.23
CA THR A 57 -3.11 3.73 -1.11
C THR A 57 -1.68 3.21 -1.08
N VAL A 58 -1.49 1.97 -1.54
CA VAL A 58 -0.18 1.37 -1.75
C VAL A 58 0.06 1.24 -3.24
N ARG A 59 1.22 1.69 -3.70
CA ARG A 59 1.58 1.74 -5.11
C ARG A 59 2.93 1.06 -5.33
N ASP A 60 3.04 0.26 -6.40
CA ASP A 60 4.32 -0.21 -6.91
C ASP A 60 5.04 0.98 -7.58
N GLY A 61 6.04 1.52 -6.89
CA GLY A 61 6.91 2.57 -7.41
C GLY A 61 8.10 2.04 -8.22
N GLY A 62 8.30 0.73 -8.22
CA GLY A 62 9.44 0.05 -8.81
C GLY A 62 10.72 0.13 -7.97
N VAL A 63 11.54 -0.92 -8.04
CA VAL A 63 12.86 -0.98 -7.39
C VAL A 63 13.79 0.03 -8.03
N ARG A 64 14.30 0.96 -7.23
CA ARG A 64 15.24 1.98 -7.72
C ARG A 64 16.62 1.41 -8.02
N GLU A 65 17.23 1.94 -9.07
CA GLU A 65 18.63 1.68 -9.38
C GLU A 65 19.53 2.50 -8.44
N THR A 66 20.36 1.84 -7.64
CA THR A 66 21.23 2.52 -6.66
C THR A 66 22.25 3.46 -7.30
N ASN A 67 22.70 3.16 -8.53
CA ASN A 67 23.74 3.92 -9.25
C ASN A 67 23.23 4.53 -10.56
N GLY A 68 21.92 4.50 -10.79
CA GLY A 68 21.30 5.05 -12.00
C GLY A 68 21.00 6.54 -11.89
N PRO A 69 20.52 7.15 -12.98
CA PRO A 69 19.91 8.47 -12.92
C PRO A 69 18.77 8.54 -11.89
N ASP A 70 18.48 9.74 -11.38
CA ASP A 70 17.36 9.93 -10.46
C ASP A 70 16.05 9.42 -11.07
N GLY A 71 15.37 8.53 -10.33
CA GLY A 71 14.14 7.88 -10.77
C GLY A 71 14.33 6.68 -11.70
N ALA A 72 15.56 6.21 -11.92
CA ALA A 72 15.82 4.96 -12.62
C ALA A 72 15.25 3.77 -11.85
N VAL A 73 14.57 2.88 -12.57
CA VAL A 73 13.87 1.71 -12.03
C VAL A 73 14.34 0.46 -12.76
N ILE A 74 14.71 -0.58 -12.01
CA ILE A 74 15.29 -1.83 -12.56
C ILE A 74 14.30 -2.99 -12.64
N SER A 75 13.29 -3.01 -11.77
CA SER A 75 12.29 -4.08 -11.70
C SER A 75 11.09 -3.64 -10.87
N ALA A 76 9.98 -4.36 -10.97
CA ALA A 76 8.81 -4.14 -10.12
C ALA A 76 9.13 -4.34 -8.64
N ALA A 77 8.48 -3.58 -7.76
CA ALA A 77 8.64 -3.72 -6.32
C ALA A 77 7.81 -4.88 -5.74
N ILE A 78 6.68 -5.22 -6.39
CA ILE A 78 5.80 -6.33 -5.98
C ILE A 78 5.38 -6.19 -4.50
N PRO A 79 4.76 -5.05 -4.12
CA PRO A 79 4.39 -4.80 -2.73
C PRO A 79 3.32 -5.77 -2.23
N THR A 80 3.39 -6.07 -0.94
CA THR A 80 2.35 -6.80 -0.19
C THR A 80 1.66 -5.84 0.76
N VAL A 81 0.33 -5.90 0.81
CA VAL A 81 -0.51 -5.17 1.75
C VAL A 81 -1.11 -6.15 2.73
N ASP A 82 -0.82 -5.97 4.00
CA ASP A 82 -1.23 -6.87 5.07
C ASP A 82 -2.25 -6.16 5.98
N PRO A 83 -3.43 -6.73 6.29
CA PRO A 83 -4.24 -6.21 7.38
C PRO A 83 -3.48 -6.24 8.72
N ALA A 84 -3.88 -5.38 9.65
CA ALA A 84 -3.44 -5.54 11.03
C ALA A 84 -3.92 -6.90 11.57
N SER A 85 -3.17 -7.46 12.52
CA SER A 85 -3.49 -8.78 13.08
C SER A 85 -4.91 -8.83 13.66
N GLY A 86 -5.72 -9.78 13.20
CA GLY A 86 -7.12 -9.93 13.61
C GLY A 86 -8.12 -9.04 12.87
N ASP A 87 -7.66 -8.18 11.95
CA ASP A 87 -8.52 -7.45 11.04
C ASP A 87 -8.68 -8.21 9.72
N THR A 88 -9.82 -8.01 9.07
CA THR A 88 -10.10 -8.49 7.72
C THR A 88 -9.86 -7.40 6.66
N VAL A 89 -9.70 -7.84 5.41
CA VAL A 89 -9.88 -6.97 4.25
C VAL A 89 -11.02 -7.52 3.39
N ALA A 90 -11.99 -6.66 3.08
CA ALA A 90 -13.16 -6.91 2.24
C ALA A 90 -12.94 -6.42 0.79
N GLY A 91 -13.69 -6.98 -0.16
CA GLY A 91 -13.60 -6.62 -1.58
C GLY A 91 -12.62 -7.50 -2.38
N PHE A 92 -12.45 -7.19 -3.67
CA PHE A 92 -11.68 -8.01 -4.61
C PHE A 92 -12.32 -9.40 -4.85
N ASP A 93 -13.59 -9.41 -5.27
CA ASP A 93 -14.41 -10.60 -5.58
C ASP A 93 -14.64 -11.62 -4.45
N VAL A 94 -14.48 -11.20 -3.19
CA VAL A 94 -14.87 -12.01 -2.02
C VAL A 94 -15.86 -11.23 -1.16
N GLU A 95 -17.15 -11.53 -1.35
CA GLU A 95 -18.23 -11.11 -0.48
C GLU A 95 -18.59 -12.29 0.44
N GLY A 96 -18.45 -12.12 1.76
CA GLY A 96 -18.86 -13.12 2.76
C GLY A 96 -17.84 -14.22 3.15
N THR A 97 -16.59 -14.12 2.71
CA THR A 97 -15.48 -15.06 3.05
C THR A 97 -14.22 -14.36 3.54
N GLU A 98 -14.39 -13.17 4.12
CA GLU A 98 -13.30 -12.37 4.67
C GLU A 98 -12.65 -13.11 5.85
N ALA A 99 -11.46 -13.67 5.63
CA ALA A 99 -10.64 -14.25 6.69
C ALA A 99 -9.65 -13.22 7.23
N ASP A 100 -9.45 -13.24 8.55
CA ASP A 100 -8.48 -12.41 9.26
C ASP A 100 -7.07 -12.68 8.73
N GLY A 101 -6.25 -11.62 8.63
CA GLY A 101 -4.82 -11.78 8.32
C GLY A 101 -4.49 -12.17 6.89
N LYS A 102 -5.46 -12.12 5.95
CA LYS A 102 -5.20 -12.38 4.53
C LYS A 102 -4.62 -11.15 3.84
N TYR A 103 -3.39 -11.27 3.38
CA TYR A 103 -2.70 -10.21 2.65
C TYR A 103 -3.13 -10.12 1.18
N LEU A 104 -2.87 -8.97 0.57
CA LEU A 104 -3.04 -8.67 -0.85
C LEU A 104 -1.66 -8.39 -1.45
N GLN A 105 -1.26 -9.13 -2.46
CA GLN A 105 0.04 -8.98 -3.10
C GLN A 105 -0.15 -8.51 -4.54
N ASN A 106 0.63 -7.52 -4.96
CA ASN A 106 0.72 -7.17 -6.37
C ASN A 106 1.39 -8.33 -7.12
N THR A 107 0.77 -8.84 -8.18
CA THR A 107 1.33 -9.89 -9.03
C THR A 107 1.55 -9.44 -10.47
N GLY A 108 0.98 -8.31 -10.86
CA GLY A 108 1.13 -7.75 -12.21
C GLY A 108 2.55 -7.26 -12.47
N GLY A 109 3.26 -6.86 -11.41
CA GLY A 109 4.65 -6.43 -11.49
C GLY A 109 4.85 -5.21 -12.40
N ASN A 110 3.82 -4.37 -12.58
CA ASN A 110 3.93 -3.16 -13.37
C ASN A 110 4.09 -1.92 -12.48
N PHE A 111 4.89 -0.98 -12.97
CA PHE A 111 5.07 0.30 -12.30
C PHE A 111 3.78 1.10 -12.30
N GLY A 112 3.40 1.60 -11.13
CA GLY A 112 2.17 2.36 -10.93
C GLY A 112 0.91 1.51 -10.87
N ASP A 113 1.04 0.20 -10.68
CA ASP A 113 -0.01 -0.63 -10.10
C ASP A 113 -0.26 -0.17 -8.67
N GLU A 114 -1.52 -0.11 -8.26
CA GLU A 114 -1.89 0.41 -6.94
C GLU A 114 -3.17 -0.20 -6.43
N ILE A 115 -3.29 -0.25 -5.11
CA ILE A 115 -4.50 -0.65 -4.41
C ILE A 115 -4.83 0.39 -3.36
N THR A 116 -6.11 0.71 -3.26
CA THR A 116 -6.63 1.65 -2.27
C THR A 116 -7.63 0.95 -1.37
N ILE A 117 -7.38 1.05 -0.07
CA ILE A 117 -8.16 0.43 0.98
C ILE A 117 -8.70 1.52 1.90
N MET A 118 -9.99 1.46 2.18
CA MET A 118 -10.67 2.33 3.12
C MET A 118 -10.91 1.56 4.42
N ASN A 119 -10.28 1.98 5.51
CA ASN A 119 -10.58 1.42 6.83
C ASN A 119 -11.79 2.12 7.44
N GLY A 120 -12.80 1.33 7.80
CA GLY A 120 -13.92 1.74 8.63
C GLY A 120 -13.65 1.48 10.11
N ALA A 121 -14.56 1.93 10.97
CA ALA A 121 -14.38 1.86 12.43
C ALA A 121 -14.63 0.48 13.07
N THR A 122 -15.15 -0.51 12.31
CA THR A 122 -15.78 -1.69 12.92
C THR A 122 -15.23 -3.03 12.43
N ASN A 123 -14.88 -3.20 11.15
CA ASN A 123 -14.65 -4.53 10.54
C ASN A 123 -13.53 -4.58 9.49
N GLY A 124 -12.46 -3.81 9.67
CA GLY A 124 -11.28 -3.85 8.83
C GLY A 124 -11.36 -2.94 7.60
N GLY A 125 -10.48 -3.21 6.64
CA GLY A 125 -10.35 -2.43 5.42
C GLY A 125 -11.24 -2.94 4.31
N VAL A 126 -11.78 -2.05 3.47
CA VAL A 126 -12.47 -2.42 2.22
C VAL A 126 -11.63 -1.95 1.05
N VAL A 127 -11.33 -2.83 0.10
CA VAL A 127 -10.71 -2.43 -1.17
C VAL A 127 -11.72 -1.60 -1.96
N VAL A 128 -11.40 -0.33 -2.20
CA VAL A 128 -12.28 0.61 -2.92
C VAL A 128 -11.82 0.86 -4.35
N SER A 129 -10.55 0.59 -4.66
CA SER A 129 -10.01 0.68 -6.01
C SER A 129 -8.74 -0.15 -6.12
N SER A 130 -8.55 -0.77 -7.28
CA SER A 130 -7.30 -1.43 -7.64
C SER A 130 -6.98 -1.15 -9.10
N LYS A 131 -5.70 -1.01 -9.39
CA LYS A 131 -5.12 -0.93 -10.72
C LYS A 131 -3.96 -1.92 -10.79
N GLY A 132 -3.91 -2.69 -11.87
CA GLY A 132 -2.98 -3.80 -12.02
C GLY A 132 -3.53 -5.10 -11.43
N ASP A 133 -2.70 -6.15 -11.47
CA ASP A 133 -3.09 -7.47 -10.98
C ASP A 133 -2.69 -7.61 -9.51
N TRP A 134 -3.67 -7.83 -8.65
CA TRP A 134 -3.47 -8.12 -7.24
C TRP A 134 -4.08 -9.49 -6.93
N LEU A 135 -3.41 -10.26 -6.07
CA LEU A 135 -3.92 -11.53 -5.57
C LEU A 135 -4.05 -11.47 -4.07
N ARG A 136 -5.15 -12.01 -3.56
CA ARG A 136 -5.34 -12.26 -2.14
C ARG A 136 -4.70 -13.60 -1.76
N GLU A 137 -4.11 -13.69 -0.58
CA GLU A 137 -3.73 -14.97 0.01
C GLU A 137 -4.96 -15.89 0.10
N ALA A 138 -4.78 -17.17 -0.26
CA ALA A 138 -5.80 -18.21 -0.21
C ALA A 138 -6.21 -18.58 1.23
#